data_AF-A0A6P3YC92-F1
#
_entry.id   AF-A0A6P3YC92-F1
#
_cell.length_a   1.000
_cell.length_b   1.000
_cell.length_c   1.000
_cell.angle_alpha   90.00
_cell.angle_beta   90.00
_cell.angle_gamma   90.00
#
_symmetry.space_group_name_H-M   'P 1'
#
loop_
_entity.id
_entity.type
_entity.pdbx_description
1 polymer ?
#
loop_
_entity_poly.entity_id
_entity_poly.type
_entity_poly.pdbx_seq_one_letter_code
_entity_poly.pdbx_strand_id
1 'polypeptide(L)'
;GGLGGFGLELADWLILRGARNLLLISRTGIQNGYQRSRVELWKSYAVNIQIIAEILSTRTKPQKLSRSHSSRRQWPKLSRKICPDLPHFVVFLSVSCGRGNAGQTNYGMANSIMERISETRVQDGLPGLAIQWGAVGDFGHFADMQEDSKELIIGGTLQQRIQSCLDSLDAFLMLGRPIVCSMVVAEKHAGFGRIIDVEEAVANIM
;
A
#
# COMPACT_ATOMS: atom_id res chain seq x y z
N GLY A 1 3.51 8.70 0.20
CA GLY A 1 4.18 8.13 1.39
C GLY A 1 5.47 7.47 1.00
N GLY A 2 6.28 8.11 0.14
CA GLY A 2 7.48 7.48 -0.43
C GLY A 2 8.61 7.28 0.58
N LEU A 3 8.56 7.97 1.73
CA LEU A 3 9.52 7.81 2.82
C LEU A 3 9.01 6.89 3.95
N GLY A 4 7.85 6.26 3.77
CA GLY A 4 7.39 5.21 4.69
C GLY A 4 8.12 3.89 4.44
N GLY A 5 7.99 2.92 5.36
CA GLY A 5 8.68 1.63 5.30
C GLY A 5 8.60 0.94 3.93
N PHE A 6 7.39 0.55 3.51
CA PHE A 6 7.16 -0.02 2.17
C PHE A 6 7.65 0.93 1.06
N GLY A 7 7.37 2.24 1.18
CA GLY A 7 7.71 3.22 0.14
C GLY A 7 9.20 3.28 -0.20
N LEU A 8 10.07 3.11 0.80
CA LEU A 8 11.52 3.08 0.60
C LEU A 8 11.95 1.80 -0.13
N GLU A 9 11.42 0.64 0.27
CA GLU A 9 11.74 -0.63 -0.39
C GLU A 9 11.22 -0.67 -1.82
N LEU A 10 10.05 -0.11 -2.08
CA LEU A 10 9.52 0.06 -3.43
C LEU A 10 10.39 1.00 -4.28
N ALA A 11 10.88 2.10 -3.71
CA ALA A 11 11.77 3.01 -4.43
C ALA A 11 13.07 2.32 -4.86
N ASP A 12 13.65 1.54 -3.95
CA ASP A 12 14.85 0.76 -4.25
C ASP A 12 14.60 -0.31 -5.32
N TRP A 13 13.49 -1.05 -5.18
CA TRP A 13 13.05 -2.05 -6.15
C TRP A 13 12.86 -1.47 -7.56
N LEU A 14 12.33 -0.23 -7.66
CA LEU A 14 12.19 0.50 -8.92
C LEU A 14 13.56 0.92 -9.48
N ILE A 15 14.47 1.40 -8.63
CA ILE A 15 15.82 1.83 -9.04
C ILE A 15 16.62 0.66 -9.59
N LEU A 16 16.54 -0.50 -8.95
CA LEU A 16 17.15 -1.74 -9.41
C LEU A 16 16.60 -2.20 -10.77
N ARG A 17 15.36 -1.84 -11.08
CA ARG A 17 14.71 -2.06 -12.40
C ARG A 17 14.93 -0.93 -13.40
N GLY A 18 15.86 -0.01 -13.11
CA GLY A 18 16.28 1.03 -14.06
C GLY A 18 15.61 2.38 -13.87
N ALA A 19 14.75 2.57 -12.86
CA ALA A 19 14.23 3.90 -12.57
C ALA A 19 15.38 4.85 -12.18
N ARG A 20 15.44 6.02 -12.81
CA ARG A 20 16.47 7.05 -12.55
C ARG A 20 15.92 8.39 -12.09
N ASN A 21 14.61 8.59 -12.15
CA ASN A 21 13.95 9.79 -11.70
C ASN A 21 12.80 9.40 -10.77
N LEU A 22 12.93 9.68 -9.48
CA LEU A 22 11.90 9.38 -8.49
C LEU A 22 11.46 10.66 -7.77
N LEU A 23 10.15 10.79 -7.60
CA LEU A 23 9.51 11.83 -6.81
C LEU A 23 8.83 11.19 -5.59
N LEU A 24 9.36 11.45 -4.40
CA LEU A 24 8.84 10.91 -3.15
C LEU A 24 8.00 11.95 -2.41
N ILE A 25 6.70 11.69 -2.26
CA ILE A 25 5.79 12.58 -1.53
C ILE A 25 5.69 12.14 -0.07
N SER A 26 5.95 13.09 0.84
CA SER A 26 5.84 12.95 2.29
C SER A 26 5.14 14.17 2.89
N ARG A 27 4.52 14.01 4.07
CA ARG A 27 3.94 15.16 4.80
C ARG A 27 5.01 15.91 5.62
N THR A 28 6.02 15.19 6.05
CA THR A 28 7.03 15.67 7.00
C THR A 28 8.44 15.71 6.39
N GLY A 29 8.64 15.18 5.19
CA GLY A 29 9.97 15.01 4.61
C GLY A 29 10.76 13.87 5.29
N ILE A 30 12.10 13.95 5.26
CA ILE A 30 13.00 13.00 5.92
C ILE A 30 13.00 13.27 7.42
N GLN A 31 12.85 12.22 8.22
CA GLN A 31 12.66 12.26 9.67
C GLN A 31 13.70 11.45 10.45
N ASN A 32 14.39 10.49 9.82
CA ASN A 32 15.36 9.63 10.50
C ASN A 32 16.60 9.34 9.63
N GLY A 33 17.63 8.78 10.26
CA GLY A 33 18.90 8.45 9.61
C GLY A 33 18.76 7.40 8.51
N TYR A 34 17.87 6.41 8.69
CA TYR A 34 17.61 5.38 7.67
C TYR A 34 17.10 5.97 6.36
N GLN A 35 16.07 6.82 6.42
CA GLN A 35 15.54 7.53 5.25
C GLN A 35 16.61 8.38 4.56
N ARG A 36 17.43 9.10 5.35
CA ARG A 36 18.52 9.92 4.81
C ARG A 36 19.56 9.05 4.09
N SER A 37 20.01 7.99 4.74
CA SER A 37 21.00 7.06 4.20
C SER A 37 20.52 6.41 2.90
N ARG A 38 19.26 5.94 2.82
CA ARG A 38 18.69 5.38 1.59
C ARG A 38 18.66 6.40 0.45
N VAL A 39 18.23 7.64 0.72
CA VAL A 39 18.21 8.71 -0.30
C VAL A 39 19.62 9.08 -0.77
N GLU A 40 20.60 9.14 0.13
CA GLU A 40 22.01 9.39 -0.22
C GLU A 40 22.59 8.25 -1.06
N LEU A 41 22.28 7.00 -0.71
CA LEU A 41 22.67 5.82 -1.47
C LEU A 41 22.10 5.85 -2.90
N TRP A 42 20.82 6.17 -3.07
CA TRP A 42 20.24 6.26 -4.41
C TRP A 42 20.85 7.38 -5.25
N LYS A 43 21.19 8.52 -4.62
CA LYS A 43 21.90 9.60 -5.30
C LYS A 43 23.31 9.18 -5.75
N SER A 44 24.01 8.33 -4.99
CA SER A 44 25.32 7.81 -5.40
C SER A 44 25.23 6.92 -6.64
N TYR A 45 24.08 6.27 -6.88
CA TYR A 45 23.74 5.58 -8.12
C TYR A 45 23.28 6.50 -9.26
N ALA A 46 23.53 7.81 -9.15
CA ALA A 46 23.09 8.84 -10.08
C ALA A 46 21.57 8.88 -10.31
N VAL A 47 20.78 8.43 -9.33
CA VAL A 47 19.32 8.56 -9.37
C VAL A 47 18.94 9.97 -8.93
N ASN A 48 18.15 10.64 -9.76
CA ASN A 48 17.54 11.92 -9.43
C ASN A 48 16.36 11.69 -8.47
N ILE A 49 16.55 12.04 -7.20
CA ILE A 49 15.53 11.95 -6.15
C ILE A 49 15.03 13.34 -5.79
N GLN A 50 13.75 13.59 -6.00
CA GLN A 50 13.05 14.76 -5.50
C GLN A 50 12.11 14.37 -4.36
N ILE A 51 12.08 15.17 -3.30
CA ILE A 51 11.19 14.94 -2.15
C ILE A 51 10.28 16.15 -2.02
N ILE A 52 8.97 15.93 -2.16
CA ILE A 52 7.96 16.95 -1.90
C ILE A 52 7.41 16.71 -0.50
N ALA A 53 7.74 17.64 0.39
CA ALA A 53 7.21 17.71 1.75
C ALA A 53 6.00 18.66 1.78
N GLU A 54 4.88 18.25 1.17
CA GLU A 54 3.64 19.03 1.20
C GLU A 54 2.45 18.18 1.65
N ILE A 55 1.59 18.80 2.44
CA ILE A 55 0.21 18.34 2.55
C ILE A 55 -0.43 18.68 1.19
N LEU A 56 -0.76 17.67 0.39
CA LEU A 56 -1.64 17.84 -0.79
C LEU A 56 -3.04 18.27 -0.32
N SER A 57 -3.13 19.51 0.15
CA SER A 57 -4.34 20.24 0.49
C SER A 57 -4.38 21.37 -0.52
N THR A 58 -5.18 21.18 -1.58
CA THR A 58 -5.52 22.24 -2.52
C THR A 58 -5.88 23.52 -1.74
N ARG A 59 -5.06 24.57 -1.89
CA ARG A 59 -5.36 25.90 -1.36
C ARG A 59 -6.48 26.53 -2.20
N THR A 60 -7.73 26.24 -1.84
CA THR A 60 -8.90 27.05 -2.18
C THR A 60 -9.89 26.99 -1.01
N LYS A 61 -9.74 27.94 -0.08
CA LYS A 61 -10.62 28.35 1.04
C LYS A 61 -11.06 27.28 2.08
N PRO A 62 -11.17 27.64 3.37
CA PRO A 62 -11.48 26.70 4.43
C PRO A 62 -13.00 26.53 4.59
N GLN A 63 -13.61 25.59 3.86
CA GLN A 63 -14.86 25.00 4.31
C GLN A 63 -14.57 23.66 4.97
N LYS A 64 -14.94 23.57 6.26
CA LYS A 64 -14.89 22.36 7.08
C LYS A 64 -15.68 21.25 6.38
N LEU A 65 -15.00 20.37 5.63
CA LEU A 65 -15.57 19.09 5.21
C LEU A 65 -14.46 18.03 5.07
N SER A 66 -14.52 17.01 5.92
CA SER A 66 -13.78 15.73 5.90
C SER A 66 -12.37 15.74 5.25
N ARG A 67 -11.35 15.98 6.09
CA ARG A 67 -9.96 16.36 5.75
C ARG A 67 -9.02 15.26 5.18
N SER A 68 -9.50 14.21 4.51
CA SER A 68 -8.61 13.13 4.00
C SER A 68 -8.99 12.54 2.62
N HIS A 69 -10.27 12.57 2.25
CA HIS A 69 -10.77 11.84 1.07
C HIS A 69 -10.56 12.55 -0.27
N SER A 70 -10.24 13.85 -0.27
CA SER A 70 -10.20 14.68 -1.48
C SER A 70 -8.92 14.48 -2.32
N SER A 71 -7.76 14.28 -1.71
CA SER A 71 -6.48 14.21 -2.44
C SER A 71 -6.33 12.95 -3.28
N ARG A 72 -6.76 11.78 -2.78
CA ARG A 72 -6.66 10.50 -3.51
C ARG A 72 -7.55 10.44 -4.75
N ARG A 73 -8.67 11.16 -4.76
CA ARG A 73 -9.59 11.24 -5.91
C ARG A 73 -9.10 12.18 -7.01
N GLN A 74 -8.17 13.09 -6.71
CA GLN A 74 -7.68 14.08 -7.68
C GLN A 74 -6.58 13.51 -8.58
N TRP A 75 -5.66 12.71 -8.06
CA TRP A 75 -4.57 12.09 -8.84
C TRP A 75 -5.04 11.28 -10.07
N PRO A 76 -6.08 10.43 -9.97
CA PRO A 76 -6.64 9.73 -11.12
C PRO A 76 -7.13 10.67 -12.23
N LYS A 77 -7.70 11.83 -11.86
CA LYS A 77 -8.19 12.83 -12.82
C LYS A 77 -7.04 13.64 -13.43
N LEU A 78 -6.05 13.99 -12.61
CA LEU A 78 -4.91 14.78 -13.04
C LEU A 78 -4.01 13.97 -13.99
N SER A 79 -3.70 12.72 -13.64
CA SER A 79 -2.87 11.83 -14.47
C SER A 79 -3.39 11.71 -15.91
N ARG A 80 -4.70 11.64 -16.11
CA ARG A 80 -5.31 11.63 -17.46
C ARG A 80 -4.97 12.86 -18.30
N LYS A 81 -4.76 14.01 -17.67
CA LYS A 81 -4.51 15.29 -18.35
C LYS A 81 -3.02 15.56 -18.56
N ILE A 82 -2.19 15.25 -17.57
CA ILE A 82 -0.77 15.63 -17.56
C ILE A 82 0.19 14.47 -17.90
N CYS A 83 -0.30 13.23 -17.90
CA CYS A 83 0.49 12.03 -18.19
C CYS A 83 -0.35 11.04 -19.03
N PRO A 84 -0.67 11.37 -20.30
CA PRO A 84 -1.52 10.52 -21.13
C PRO A 84 -0.91 9.13 -21.37
N ASP A 85 0.43 9.05 -21.47
CA ASP A 85 1.16 7.81 -21.75
C ASP A 85 1.67 7.11 -20.48
N LEU A 86 1.02 7.34 -19.33
CA LEU A 86 1.43 6.72 -18.07
C LEU A 86 1.32 5.18 -18.20
N PRO A 87 2.42 4.40 -18.05
CA PRO A 87 2.37 2.95 -18.26
C PRO A 87 1.74 2.20 -17.08
N HIS A 88 1.89 2.74 -15.87
CA HIS A 88 1.44 2.09 -14.64
C HIS A 88 0.73 3.09 -13.73
N PHE A 89 -0.42 2.67 -13.21
CA PHE A 89 -1.12 3.35 -12.13
C PHE A 89 -1.44 2.32 -11.05
N VAL A 90 -0.65 2.31 -9.98
CA VAL A 90 -0.75 1.29 -8.92
C VAL A 90 -1.14 1.94 -7.61
N VAL A 91 -2.11 1.35 -6.91
CA VAL A 91 -2.56 1.80 -5.59
C VAL A 91 -2.51 0.64 -4.61
N PHE A 92 -1.84 0.87 -3.48
CA PHE A 92 -1.76 -0.10 -2.40
C PHE A 92 -2.88 0.12 -1.40
N LEU A 93 -3.64 -0.93 -1.17
CA LEU A 93 -4.81 -1.00 -0.31
C LEU A 93 -4.56 -2.07 0.75
N SER A 94 -5.58 -2.35 1.55
CA SER A 94 -5.54 -3.39 2.57
C SER A 94 -6.67 -4.40 2.39
N VAL A 95 -6.42 -5.65 2.75
CA VAL A 95 -7.43 -6.71 2.88
C VAL A 95 -8.58 -6.32 3.82
N SER A 96 -8.40 -5.33 4.70
CA SER A 96 -9.47 -4.77 5.53
C SER A 96 -10.64 -4.22 4.71
N CYS A 97 -10.41 -3.89 3.44
CA CYS A 97 -11.46 -3.49 2.49
C CYS A 97 -12.30 -4.68 2.02
N GLY A 98 -11.63 -5.78 1.65
CA GLY A 98 -12.28 -6.96 1.08
C GLY A 98 -12.88 -7.90 2.11
N ARG A 99 -12.25 -8.03 3.29
CA ARG A 99 -12.70 -8.91 4.38
C ARG A 99 -13.32 -8.16 5.57
N GLY A 100 -13.11 -6.85 5.65
CA GLY A 100 -13.48 -6.09 6.84
C GLY A 100 -12.42 -6.21 7.93
N ASN A 101 -12.44 -5.22 8.84
CA ASN A 101 -11.70 -5.27 10.09
C ASN A 101 -12.45 -4.41 11.11
N ALA A 102 -12.72 -4.97 12.29
CA ALA A 102 -13.49 -4.29 13.33
C ALA A 102 -12.84 -2.94 13.69
N GLY A 103 -13.65 -1.89 13.78
CA GLY A 103 -13.17 -0.53 14.07
C GLY A 103 -12.49 0.20 12.90
N GLN A 104 -12.40 -0.39 11.71
CA GLN A 104 -11.74 0.20 10.53
C GLN A 104 -12.67 0.47 9.34
N THR A 105 -13.96 0.70 9.57
CA THR A 105 -14.96 0.93 8.50
C THR A 105 -14.60 2.12 7.60
N ASN A 106 -14.11 3.22 8.19
CA ASN A 106 -13.64 4.40 7.45
C ASN A 106 -12.43 4.08 6.55
N TYR A 107 -11.49 3.27 7.04
CA TYR A 107 -10.31 2.84 6.30
C TYR A 107 -10.67 1.86 5.18
N GLY A 108 -11.56 0.90 5.46
CA GLY A 108 -12.13 0.00 4.45
C GLY A 108 -12.85 0.77 3.33
N MET A 109 -13.70 1.73 3.67
CA MET A 109 -14.39 2.57 2.69
C MET A 109 -13.42 3.36 1.81
N ALA A 110 -12.39 3.98 2.41
CA ALA A 110 -11.40 4.74 1.66
C ALA A 110 -10.61 3.87 0.65
N ASN A 111 -10.29 2.63 1.03
CA ASN A 111 -9.65 1.66 0.16
C ASN A 111 -10.61 1.19 -0.96
N SER A 112 -11.86 0.88 -0.63
CA SER A 112 -12.87 0.42 -1.61
C SER A 112 -13.12 1.45 -2.71
N ILE A 113 -13.14 2.74 -2.35
CA ILE A 113 -13.23 3.84 -3.33
C ILE A 113 -12.08 3.77 -4.36
N MET A 114 -10.86 3.44 -3.93
CA MET A 114 -9.70 3.34 -4.82
C MET A 114 -9.73 2.11 -5.71
N GLU A 115 -10.37 1.02 -5.28
CA GLU A 115 -10.66 -0.12 -6.14
C GLU A 115 -11.56 0.29 -7.29
N ARG A 116 -12.70 0.92 -6.97
CA ARG A 116 -13.66 1.35 -8.00
C ARG A 116 -13.03 2.34 -8.98
N ILE A 117 -12.19 3.25 -8.48
CA ILE A 117 -11.42 4.16 -9.34
C ILE A 117 -10.48 3.38 -10.29
N SER A 118 -9.82 2.33 -9.80
CA SER A 118 -8.89 1.54 -10.60
C SER A 118 -9.63 0.72 -11.67
N GLU A 119 -10.79 0.16 -11.33
CA GLU A 119 -11.68 -0.50 -12.29
C GLU A 119 -12.19 0.46 -13.36
N THR A 120 -12.70 1.64 -12.98
CA THR A 120 -13.15 2.65 -13.95
C THR A 120 -12.01 3.09 -14.86
N ARG A 121 -10.77 3.22 -14.35
CA ARG A 121 -9.61 3.51 -15.21
C ARG A 121 -9.38 2.43 -16.26
N VAL A 122 -9.40 1.16 -15.85
CA VAL A 122 -9.23 0.03 -16.77
C VAL A 122 -10.37 -0.05 -17.78
N GLN A 123 -11.62 0.20 -17.38
CA GLN A 123 -12.77 0.30 -18.29
C GLN A 123 -12.60 1.39 -19.34
N ASP A 124 -11.96 2.51 -18.96
CA ASP A 124 -11.65 3.61 -19.87
C ASP A 124 -10.37 3.39 -20.71
N GLY A 125 -9.81 2.18 -20.70
CA GLY A 125 -8.59 1.84 -21.44
C GLY A 125 -7.30 2.40 -20.85
N LEU A 126 -7.33 2.86 -19.59
CA LEU A 126 -6.17 3.41 -18.90
C LEU A 126 -5.60 2.41 -17.89
N PRO A 127 -4.28 2.44 -17.61
CA PRO A 127 -3.71 1.58 -16.59
C PRO A 127 -4.32 1.86 -15.21
N GLY A 128 -4.57 0.80 -14.46
CA GLY A 128 -5.10 0.81 -13.10
C GLY A 128 -4.91 -0.54 -12.44
N LEU A 129 -4.24 -0.57 -11.29
CA LEU A 129 -4.00 -1.75 -10.48
C LEU A 129 -4.18 -1.38 -9.00
N ALA A 130 -5.11 -2.04 -8.33
CA ALA A 130 -5.32 -1.93 -6.90
C ALA A 130 -4.96 -3.26 -6.22
N ILE A 131 -4.05 -3.19 -5.25
CA ILE A 131 -3.54 -4.38 -4.55
C ILE A 131 -4.01 -4.34 -3.10
N GLN A 132 -4.79 -5.32 -2.69
CA GLN A 132 -5.18 -5.53 -1.30
C GLN A 132 -4.07 -6.30 -0.58
N TRP A 133 -3.26 -5.61 0.23
CA TRP A 133 -2.21 -6.24 1.03
C TRP A 133 -2.76 -6.72 2.38
N GLY A 134 -2.32 -7.91 2.80
CA GLY A 134 -2.42 -8.39 4.17
C GLY A 134 -1.58 -7.57 5.15
N ALA A 135 -1.36 -8.09 6.35
CA ALA A 135 -0.31 -7.54 7.20
C ALA A 135 1.04 -7.62 6.46
N VAL A 136 1.82 -6.53 6.47
CA VAL A 136 3.15 -6.48 5.85
C VAL A 136 4.16 -6.24 6.96
N GLY A 137 5.28 -6.96 6.95
CA GLY A 137 6.38 -6.84 7.91
C GLY A 137 7.69 -6.39 7.28
N ASP A 138 8.76 -6.39 8.08
CA ASP A 138 10.16 -6.22 7.67
C ASP A 138 10.57 -4.85 7.08
N PHE A 139 10.00 -3.73 7.55
CA PHE A 139 10.42 -2.40 7.08
C PHE A 139 10.96 -1.47 8.17
N GLY A 140 12.17 -0.94 7.95
CA GLY A 140 12.86 0.03 8.80
C GLY A 140 13.62 -0.59 9.99
N HIS A 141 14.29 0.27 10.78
CA HIS A 141 15.10 -0.07 11.97
C HIS A 141 14.33 -0.79 13.11
N PHE A 142 13.05 -1.14 12.88
CA PHE A 142 12.20 -1.88 13.80
C PHE A 142 12.16 -3.39 13.51
N ALA A 143 12.86 -3.87 12.48
CA ALA A 143 13.10 -5.30 12.28
C ALA A 143 14.01 -5.88 13.39
N ASP A 144 14.96 -5.09 13.89
CA ASP A 144 15.95 -5.53 14.89
C ASP A 144 15.45 -5.42 16.36
N MET A 145 14.23 -4.93 16.61
CA MET A 145 13.64 -4.84 17.96
C MET A 145 12.65 -5.97 18.29
N GLN A 146 12.58 -7.01 17.48
CA GLN A 146 11.80 -8.23 17.76
C GLN A 146 12.72 -9.43 17.97
N GLU A 147 13.53 -9.40 19.03
CA GLU A 147 14.26 -10.59 19.52
C GLU A 147 13.31 -11.65 20.13
N ASP A 148 12.04 -11.32 20.38
CA ASP A 148 10.98 -12.26 20.76
C ASP A 148 9.94 -12.37 19.63
N SER A 149 10.30 -13.01 18.51
CA SER A 149 9.44 -13.16 17.33
C SER A 149 8.26 -14.12 17.58
N LYS A 150 7.26 -13.69 18.36
CA LYS A 150 5.93 -14.31 18.31
C LYS A 150 5.31 -13.94 16.96
N GLU A 151 4.91 -14.95 16.19
CA GLU A 151 4.13 -14.75 14.95
C GLU A 151 2.92 -13.86 15.25
N LEU A 152 2.98 -12.61 14.82
CA LEU A 152 1.88 -11.67 15.05
C LEU A 152 0.78 -11.96 14.03
N ILE A 153 -0.26 -12.65 14.48
CA ILE A 153 -1.47 -12.90 13.69
C ILE A 153 -2.37 -11.67 13.79
N ILE A 154 -2.64 -11.01 12.65
CA ILE A 154 -3.54 -9.86 12.54
C ILE A 154 -4.67 -10.24 11.59
N GLY A 155 -5.91 -10.32 12.11
CA GLY A 155 -7.09 -10.63 11.31
C GLY A 155 -6.97 -11.95 10.54
N GLY A 156 -6.43 -13.00 11.18
CA GLY A 156 -6.21 -14.31 10.56
C GLY A 156 -5.05 -14.36 9.55
N THR A 157 -4.24 -13.30 9.45
CA THR A 157 -3.09 -13.23 8.54
C THR A 157 -1.77 -13.07 9.30
N LEU A 158 -0.70 -13.63 8.75
CA LEU A 158 0.68 -13.38 9.17
C LEU A 158 1.25 -12.16 8.44
N GLN A 159 2.29 -11.57 9.02
CA GLN A 159 3.04 -10.51 8.35
C GLN A 159 3.76 -11.07 7.11
N GLN A 160 3.35 -10.60 5.94
CA GLN A 160 4.02 -10.89 4.68
C GLN A 160 5.35 -10.11 4.64
N ARG A 161 6.46 -10.83 4.41
CA ARG A 161 7.78 -10.22 4.24
C ARG A 161 7.79 -9.27 3.05
N ILE A 162 8.50 -8.15 3.15
CA ILE A 162 8.53 -7.13 2.10
C ILE A 162 9.03 -7.68 0.76
N GLN A 163 10.02 -8.59 0.77
CA GLN A 163 10.50 -9.25 -0.45
C GLN A 163 9.38 -10.03 -1.14
N SER A 164 8.59 -10.79 -0.36
CA SER A 164 7.43 -11.52 -0.90
C SER A 164 6.37 -10.57 -1.47
N CYS A 165 6.16 -9.40 -0.87
CA CYS A 165 5.27 -8.39 -1.46
C CYS A 165 5.80 -7.85 -2.79
N LEU A 166 7.11 -7.59 -2.89
CA LEU A 166 7.74 -7.09 -4.11
C LEU A 166 7.75 -8.15 -5.24
N ASP A 167 7.90 -9.42 -4.90
CA ASP A 167 7.77 -10.54 -5.85
C ASP A 167 6.32 -10.68 -6.35
N SER A 168 5.34 -10.58 -5.45
CA SER A 168 3.91 -10.52 -5.83
C SER A 168 3.61 -9.31 -6.72
N LEU A 169 4.25 -8.17 -6.47
CA LEU A 169 4.07 -6.96 -7.29
C LEU A 169 4.53 -7.19 -8.74
N ASP A 170 5.68 -7.85 -8.96
CA ASP A 170 6.13 -8.23 -10.31
C ASP A 170 5.06 -9.05 -11.04
N ALA A 171 4.52 -10.09 -10.38
CA ALA A 171 3.47 -10.92 -10.95
C ALA A 171 2.21 -10.09 -11.28
N PHE A 172 1.76 -9.26 -10.35
CA PHE A 172 0.54 -8.48 -10.50
C PHE A 172 0.60 -7.42 -11.60
N LEU A 173 1.77 -6.84 -11.85
CA LEU A 173 1.97 -5.90 -12.96
C LEU A 173 1.75 -6.55 -14.33
N MET A 174 1.83 -7.88 -14.44
CA MET A 174 1.66 -8.63 -15.69
C MET A 174 0.24 -9.22 -15.87
N LEU A 175 -0.57 -9.32 -14.82
CA LEU A 175 -1.85 -10.05 -14.87
C LEU A 175 -2.99 -9.34 -15.61
N GLY A 176 -2.87 -8.03 -15.86
CA GLY A 176 -3.93 -7.23 -16.49
C GLY A 176 -5.25 -7.16 -15.69
N ARG A 177 -5.23 -7.54 -14.41
CA ARG A 177 -6.40 -7.49 -13.51
C ARG A 177 -6.42 -6.16 -12.74
N PRO A 178 -7.56 -5.44 -12.70
CA PRO A 178 -7.63 -4.16 -12.01
C PRO A 178 -7.51 -4.29 -10.49
N ILE A 179 -7.98 -5.40 -9.92
CA ILE A 179 -7.96 -5.67 -8.47
C ILE A 179 -7.30 -7.02 -8.23
N VAL A 180 -6.34 -7.06 -7.30
CA VAL A 180 -5.64 -8.27 -6.86
C VAL A 180 -5.43 -8.23 -5.35
N CYS A 181 -5.13 -9.37 -4.74
CA CYS A 181 -4.92 -9.50 -3.29
C CYS A 181 -3.68 -10.37 -3.02
N SER A 182 -2.89 -10.00 -2.02
CA SER A 182 -1.78 -10.81 -1.50
C SER A 182 -1.74 -10.74 0.02
N MET A 183 -1.70 -11.90 0.65
CA MET A 183 -1.62 -12.04 2.10
C MET A 183 -1.04 -13.41 2.44
N VAL A 184 -0.49 -13.54 3.65
CA VAL A 184 -0.09 -14.84 4.22
C VAL A 184 -1.16 -15.25 5.22
N VAL A 185 -1.80 -16.40 5.02
CA VAL A 185 -2.85 -16.90 5.92
C VAL A 185 -2.18 -17.56 7.11
N ALA A 186 -2.62 -17.23 8.33
CA ALA A 186 -2.15 -17.91 9.53
C ALA A 186 -2.71 -19.33 9.60
N GLU A 187 -1.91 -20.30 10.05
CA GLU A 187 -2.41 -21.67 10.22
C GLU A 187 -3.53 -21.70 11.27
N LYS A 188 -4.63 -22.35 10.90
CA LYS A 188 -5.72 -22.65 11.84
C LYS A 188 -5.23 -23.73 12.79
N HIS A 189 -4.88 -23.35 14.02
CA HIS A 189 -4.52 -24.32 15.04
C HIS A 189 -5.74 -25.22 15.31
N ALA A 190 -5.56 -26.53 15.15
CA ALA A 190 -6.60 -27.56 15.31
C ALA A 190 -7.11 -27.74 16.76
N GLY A 191 -6.93 -26.74 17.62
CA GLY A 191 -7.45 -26.69 18.99
C GLY A 191 -8.84 -26.05 19.11
N PHE A 192 -9.42 -25.55 18.01
CA PHE A 192 -10.82 -25.16 18.00
C PHE A 192 -11.66 -26.44 18.11
N GLY A 193 -12.22 -26.68 19.30
CA GLY A 193 -13.22 -27.71 19.52
C GLY A 193 -14.30 -27.65 18.44
N ARG A 194 -14.97 -28.79 18.21
CA ARG A 194 -16.12 -28.92 17.29
C ARG A 194 -16.88 -27.60 17.23
N ILE A 195 -16.99 -26.99 16.06
CA ILE A 195 -17.86 -25.84 15.84
C ILE A 195 -19.26 -26.29 16.25
N ILE A 196 -19.75 -25.79 17.38
CA ILE A 196 -21.04 -26.22 17.95
C ILE A 196 -22.16 -25.31 17.42
N ASP A 197 -21.81 -24.13 16.87
CA ASP A 197 -22.75 -23.10 16.46
C ASP A 197 -22.41 -22.45 15.11
N VAL A 198 -23.45 -22.15 14.34
CA VAL A 198 -23.40 -21.48 13.04
C VAL A 198 -22.92 -20.04 13.18
N GLU A 199 -23.25 -19.36 14.29
CA GLU A 199 -22.78 -17.99 14.54
C GLU A 199 -21.25 -17.94 14.69
N GLU A 200 -20.68 -18.90 15.42
CA GLU A 200 -19.23 -19.02 15.59
C GLU A 200 -18.53 -19.42 14.29
N ALA A 201 -19.18 -20.23 13.45
CA ALA A 201 -18.69 -20.54 12.11
C ALA A 201 -18.63 -19.27 11.23
N VAL A 202 -19.70 -18.47 11.24
CA VAL A 202 -19.82 -17.23 10.46
C VAL A 202 -18.82 -16.18 10.95
N ALA A 203 -18.64 -16.04 12.26
CA ALA A 203 -17.65 -15.14 12.86
C ALA A 203 -16.19 -15.53 12.52
N ASN A 204 -15.93 -16.80 12.22
CA ASN A 204 -14.61 -17.28 11.80
C ASN A 204 -14.37 -17.19 10.27
N ILE A 205 -15.42 -16.90 9.47
CA ILE A 205 -15.32 -16.73 8.01
C ILE A 205 -15.19 -15.24 7.64
N MET A 206 -15.80 -14.34 8.42
CA MET A 206 -15.69 -12.88 8.27
C MET A 206 -14.36 -12.35 8.80
#